data_AF-A0A962GYQ5-F1
#
_entry.id   AF-A0A962GYQ5-F1
#
_cell.length_a   1.000
_cell.length_b   1.000
_cell.length_c   1.000
_cell.angle_alpha   90.00
_cell.angle_beta   90.00
_cell.angle_gamma   90.00
#
_symmetry.space_group_name_H-M   'P 1'
#
loop_
_entity.id
_entity.type
_entity.pdbx_description
1 polymer ?
#
loop_
_entity_poly.entity_id
_entity_poly.type
_entity_poly.pdbx_seq_one_letter_code
_entity_poly.pdbx_strand_id
1 'polypeptide(L)'
;AFLALLQASAVVLNLLPLPGFDGYGAIWPYLPAHLRAQFDRYAGYAVLVLFLLLFMVPPFARAFWGLVGLLVDAVGVPLGLARLGYAEFRFWD
;
A
#
# COMPACT_ATOMS: atom_id res chain seq x y z
N ALA A 1 -17.96 -1.30 4.23
CA ALA A 1 -16.85 -1.25 5.20
C ALA A 1 -15.62 -2.03 4.73
N PHE A 2 -15.72 -3.32 4.39
CA PHE A 2 -14.56 -4.09 3.90
C PHE A 2 -13.99 -3.58 2.56
N LEU A 3 -14.83 -3.27 1.57
CA LEU A 3 -14.36 -2.67 0.32
C LEU A 3 -13.63 -1.34 0.55
N ALA A 4 -14.13 -0.50 1.47
CA ALA A 4 -13.48 0.76 1.85
C ALA A 4 -12.10 0.52 2.49
N LEU A 5 -11.93 -0.54 3.30
CA LEU A 5 -10.63 -0.95 3.81
C LEU A 5 -9.67 -1.37 2.67
N LEU A 6 -10.16 -2.14 1.69
CA LEU A 6 -9.37 -2.51 0.51
C LEU A 6 -9.00 -1.28 -0.32
N GLN A 7 -9.93 -0.36 -0.53
CA GLN A 7 -9.68 0.90 -1.24
C GLN A 7 -8.66 1.78 -0.51
N ALA A 8 -8.78 1.91 0.82
CA ALA A 8 -7.77 2.62 1.61
C ALA A 8 -6.39 1.97 1.49
N SER A 9 -6.31 0.63 1.49
CA SER A 9 -5.05 -0.08 1.28
C SER A 9 -4.45 0.17 -0.11
N ALA A 10 -5.30 0.21 -1.15
CA ALA A 10 -4.88 0.53 -2.51
C ALA A 10 -4.37 1.97 -2.62
N VAL A 11 -5.01 2.92 -1.94
CA VAL A 11 -4.55 4.32 -1.87
C VAL A 11 -3.18 4.41 -1.21
N VAL A 12 -2.98 3.77 -0.05
CA VAL A 12 -1.66 3.77 0.62
C VAL A 12 -0.58 3.20 -0.29
N LEU A 13 -0.85 2.06 -0.96
CA LEU A 13 0.09 1.45 -1.89
C LEU A 13 0.41 2.37 -3.07
N ASN A 14 -0.62 2.92 -3.73
CA ASN A 14 -0.44 3.76 -4.91
C ASN A 14 0.26 5.08 -4.60
N LEU A 15 0.21 5.58 -3.36
CA LEU A 15 0.94 6.78 -2.96
C LEU A 15 2.40 6.52 -2.59
N LEU A 16 2.87 5.26 -2.56
CA LEU A 16 4.27 4.97 -2.26
C LEU A 16 5.19 5.55 -3.35
N PRO A 17 6.32 6.16 -2.98
CA PRO A 17 7.32 6.67 -3.93
C PRO A 17 8.19 5.54 -4.49
N LEU A 18 7.57 4.46 -4.97
CA LEU A 18 8.22 3.28 -5.51
C LEU A 18 7.86 3.10 -6.99
N PRO A 19 8.82 2.79 -7.87
CA PRO A 19 8.53 2.55 -9.28
C PRO A 19 7.45 1.47 -9.46
N GLY A 20 6.51 1.72 -10.37
CA GLY A 20 5.33 0.87 -10.58
C GLY A 20 4.09 1.30 -9.78
N PHE A 21 4.21 2.28 -8.88
CA PHE A 21 3.10 2.94 -8.20
C PHE A 21 2.98 4.41 -8.64
N ASP A 22 1.76 4.95 -8.57
CA ASP A 22 1.46 6.32 -9.02
C ASP A 22 2.26 7.40 -8.26
N GLY A 23 2.56 7.16 -6.99
CA GLY A 23 3.32 8.05 -6.12
C GLY A 23 4.73 8.29 -6.62
N TYR A 24 5.35 7.28 -7.25
CA TYR A 24 6.62 7.49 -7.95
C TYR A 24 6.46 8.40 -9.16
N GLY A 25 5.42 8.21 -9.97
CA GLY A 25 5.11 9.09 -11.10
C GLY A 25 4.89 10.54 -10.68
N ALA A 26 4.27 10.76 -9.52
CA ALA A 26 4.08 12.11 -8.96
C ALA A 26 5.40 12.80 -8.58
N ILE A 27 6.36 12.06 -8.01
CA ILE A 27 7.66 12.63 -7.61
C ILE A 27 8.71 12.61 -8.74
N TRP A 28 8.50 11.78 -9.77
CA TRP A 28 9.45 11.55 -10.86
C TRP A 28 9.99 12.84 -11.53
N PRO A 29 9.15 13.86 -11.86
CA PRO A 29 9.63 15.08 -12.50
C PRO A 29 10.60 15.89 -11.63
N TYR A 30 10.50 15.74 -10.31
CA TYR A 30 11.28 16.47 -9.33
C TYR A 30 12.58 15.73 -8.94
N LEU A 31 12.77 14.48 -9.39
CA LEU A 31 13.95 13.70 -9.08
C LEU A 31 15.15 14.10 -9.98
N PRO A 32 16.35 14.25 -9.40
CA PRO A 32 17.59 14.37 -10.16
C PRO A 32 17.75 13.22 -11.17
N ALA A 33 18.38 13.51 -12.32
CA ALA A 33 18.52 12.54 -13.41
C ALA A 33 19.22 11.23 -12.99
N HIS A 34 20.19 11.31 -12.07
CA HIS A 34 20.89 10.13 -11.56
C HIS A 34 19.98 9.21 -10.73
N LEU A 35 19.09 9.77 -9.90
CA LEU A 35 18.13 8.99 -9.13
C LEU A 35 17.05 8.37 -10.01
N ARG A 36 16.55 9.11 -11.01
CA ARG A 36 15.61 8.55 -12.00
C ARG A 36 16.19 7.33 -12.70
N ALA A 37 17.40 7.45 -13.24
CA ALA A 37 18.07 6.34 -13.91
C ALA A 37 18.30 5.12 -13.00
N GLN A 38 18.57 5.37 -11.71
CA GLN A 38 18.74 4.30 -10.73
C GLN A 38 17.40 3.61 -10.41
N PHE A 39 16.35 4.37 -10.11
CA PHE A 39 15.04 3.82 -9.79
C PHE A 39 14.39 3.11 -10.98
N ASP A 40 14.49 3.68 -12.18
CA ASP A 40 13.96 3.10 -13.42
C ASP A 40 14.66 1.76 -13.74
N ARG A 41 15.96 1.63 -13.44
CA ARG A 41 16.70 0.36 -13.57
C ARG A 41 16.15 -0.74 -12.66
N TYR A 42 15.73 -0.40 -11.45
CA TYR A 42 15.23 -1.37 -10.46
C TYR A 42 13.70 -1.51 -10.47
N ALA A 43 13.00 -0.84 -11.37
CA ALA A 43 11.55 -0.79 -11.37
C ALA A 43 10.88 -2.17 -11.45
N GLY A 44 11.46 -3.09 -12.24
CA GLY A 44 10.96 -4.47 -12.36
C GLY A 44 10.98 -5.27 -11.05
N TYR A 45 11.81 -4.90 -10.08
CA TYR A 45 11.93 -5.59 -8.79
C TYR A 45 11.21 -4.89 -7.64
N ALA A 46 10.81 -3.61 -7.81
CA ALA A 46 10.27 -2.79 -6.73
C ALA A 46 9.02 -3.42 -6.08
N VAL A 47 8.09 -3.91 -6.89
CA VAL A 47 6.87 -4.58 -6.41
C VAL A 47 7.21 -5.87 -5.65
N LEU A 48 8.11 -6.70 -6.17
CA LEU A 48 8.51 -7.94 -5.51
C LEU A 48 9.17 -7.66 -4.14
N VAL A 49 10.07 -6.69 -4.07
CA VAL A 49 10.71 -6.27 -2.82
C VAL A 49 9.67 -5.74 -1.84
N LEU A 50 8.71 -4.93 -2.29
CA LEU A 50 7.62 -4.45 -1.45
C LEU A 50 6.79 -5.61 -0.88
N PHE A 51 6.42 -6.60 -1.70
CA PHE A 51 5.73 -7.80 -1.23
C PHE A 51 6.56 -8.54 -0.18
N LEU A 52 7.85 -8.76 -0.42
CA LEU A 52 8.73 -9.40 0.56
C LEU A 52 8.79 -8.62 1.88
N LEU A 53 8.93 -7.29 1.81
CA LEU A 53 8.95 -6.45 3.01
C LEU A 53 7.61 -6.52 3.78
N LEU A 54 6.48 -6.40 3.08
CA LEU A 54 5.16 -6.42 3.72
C LEU A 54 4.81 -7.79 4.32
N PHE A 55 5.24 -8.89 3.72
CA PHE A 55 4.85 -10.24 4.19
C PHE A 55 5.87 -10.85 5.14
N MET A 56 7.16 -10.61 4.95
CA MET A 56 8.24 -11.25 5.73
C MET A 56 8.78 -10.37 6.85
N VAL A 57 8.53 -9.06 6.82
CA VAL A 57 9.11 -8.11 7.78
C VAL A 57 8.01 -7.46 8.62
N PRO A 58 7.74 -7.98 9.86
CA PRO A 58 6.60 -7.54 10.66
C PRO A 58 6.52 -6.03 10.94
N PRO A 59 7.64 -5.31 11.15
CA PRO A 59 7.61 -3.84 11.27
C PRO A 59 6.99 -3.13 10.05
N PHE A 60 7.29 -3.56 8.82
CA PHE A 60 6.75 -2.96 7.60
C PHE A 60 5.25 -3.22 7.48
N ALA A 61 4.83 -4.46 7.74
CA ALA A 61 3.41 -4.82 7.78
C ALA A 61 2.63 -3.94 8.77
N ARG A 62 3.15 -3.78 10.00
CA ARG A 62 2.51 -2.95 11.03
C ARG A 62 2.41 -1.49 10.64
N ALA A 63 3.46 -0.92 10.06
CA ALA A 63 3.45 0.46 9.58
C ALA A 63 2.42 0.66 8.46
N PHE A 64 2.39 -0.26 7.49
CA PHE A 64 1.43 -0.24 6.40
C PHE A 64 -0.02 -0.30 6.92
N TRP A 65 -0.35 -1.30 7.74
CA TRP A 65 -1.70 -1.45 8.28
C TRP A 65 -2.08 -0.31 9.23
N GLY A 66 -1.12 0.29 9.93
CA GLY A 66 -1.32 1.49 10.73
C GLY A 66 -1.76 2.69 9.86
N LEU A 67 -1.08 2.94 8.74
CA LEU A 67 -1.45 3.99 7.79
C LEU A 67 -2.82 3.76 7.16
N VAL A 68 -3.12 2.52 6.77
CA VAL A 68 -4.45 2.15 6.27
C VAL A 68 -5.50 2.41 7.34
N GLY A 69 -5.25 2.01 8.59
CA GLY A 69 -6.14 2.28 9.73
C GLY A 69 -6.41 3.76 9.92
N LEU A 70 -5.38 4.62 9.86
CA LEU A 70 -5.53 6.07 9.96
C LEU A 70 -6.41 6.65 8.86
N LEU A 71 -6.26 6.21 7.60
CA LEU A 71 -7.10 6.68 6.50
C LEU A 71 -8.56 6.23 6.65
N VAL A 72 -8.77 4.98 7.05
CA VAL A 72 -10.12 4.42 7.24
C VAL A 72 -10.84 5.12 8.39
N ASP A 73 -10.13 5.41 9.47
CA ASP A 73 -10.65 6.17 10.62
C ASP A 73 -10.95 7.63 10.25
N ALA A 74 -10.07 8.30 9.49
CA ALA A 74 -10.27 9.67 9.02
C ALA A 74 -11.54 9.83 8.15
N VAL A 75 -11.93 8.77 7.41
CA VAL A 75 -13.16 8.75 6.58
C VAL A 75 -14.38 8.23 7.36
N GLY A 76 -14.22 7.88 8.64
CA GLY A 76 -15.32 7.46 9.53
C GLY A 76 -15.84 6.04 9.28
N VAL A 77 -15.03 5.17 8.67
CA VAL A 77 -15.44 3.80 8.34
C VAL A 77 -15.32 2.91 9.58
N PRO A 78 -16.41 2.26 10.05
CA PRO A 78 -16.34 1.40 11.24
C PRO A 78 -15.50 0.15 11.00
N LEU A 79 -14.29 0.08 11.57
CA LEU A 79 -13.36 -1.04 11.42
C LEU A 79 -13.94 -2.38 11.91
N GLY A 80 -14.86 -2.36 12.88
CA GLY A 80 -15.57 -3.55 13.35
C GLY A 80 -16.43 -4.21 12.26
N LEU A 81 -17.10 -3.40 11.42
CA LEU A 81 -17.88 -3.89 10.27
C LEU A 81 -16.98 -4.39 9.14
N ALA A 82 -15.74 -3.85 9.02
CA ALA A 82 -14.77 -4.35 8.05
C ALA A 82 -14.28 -5.76 8.40
N ARG A 83 -14.14 -6.10 9.69
CA ARG A 83 -13.80 -7.47 10.13
C ARG A 83 -14.92 -8.47 9.84
N LEU A 84 -16.19 -8.10 10.09
CA LEU A 84 -17.33 -8.94 9.71
C LEU A 84 -17.37 -9.14 8.19
N GLY A 85 -17.18 -8.07 7.42
CA GLY A 85 -17.09 -8.19 5.96
C GLY A 85 -15.92 -9.05 5.47
N TYR A 86 -14.78 -9.05 6.17
CA TYR A 86 -13.67 -9.96 5.86
C TYR A 86 -14.03 -11.43 6.12
N ALA A 87 -14.75 -11.72 7.21
CA ALA A 87 -15.24 -13.05 7.52
C ALA A 87 -16.23 -13.55 6.46
N GLU A 88 -17.17 -12.71 6.03
CA GLU A 88 -18.12 -13.03 4.95
C GLU A 88 -17.43 -13.20 3.57
N PHE A 89 -16.36 -12.44 3.32
CA PHE A 89 -15.63 -12.50 2.05
C PHE A 89 -14.76 -13.76 1.95
N ARG A 90 -14.30 -14.29 3.09
CA ARG A 90 -13.52 -15.51 3.15
C ARG A 90 -14.46 -16.72 3.20
N PHE A 91 -15.01 -17.08 2.05
CA PHE A 91 -15.96 -18.19 1.93
C PHE A 91 -15.30 -19.58 2.07
N TRP A 92 -13.97 -19.63 2.09
CA TRP A 92 -13.17 -20.85 2.23
C TRP A 92 -12.49 -20.85 3.60
N ASP A 93 -13.10 -21.58 4.54
CA ASP A 93 -12.40 -22.15 5.68
C ASP A 93 -12.34 -23.67 5.49
#